data_AF-A0A6D0IKX7-F1
#
_entry.id   AF-A0A6D0IKX7-F1
#
_cell.length_a   1.000
_cell.length_b   1.000
_cell.length_c   1.000
_cell.angle_alpha   90.00
_cell.angle_beta   90.00
_cell.angle_gamma   90.00
#
_symmetry.space_group_name_H-M   'P 1'
#
loop_
_entity.id
_entity.type
_entity.pdbx_description
1 polymer ?
#
loop_
_entity_poly.entity_id
_entity_poly.type
_entity_poly.pdbx_seq_one_letter_code
_entity_poly.pdbx_strand_id
1 'polypeptide(L)'
;MLKFILRRCLEAIPTLFILITISFFMMRLAPGSPFTGERTLPPEVMANIEAKYHLNDPIMTQYFSYLKQLAHGDFGPSFKYKDYSVNDLVASSFPVSAKLGAAAFFLAVILGVSAGVIAALKQNTKWDYTVMGLAMTGVVIPSFVVA
;
A
#
# COMPACT_ATOMS: atom_id res chain seq x y z
N MET A 1 -21.71 -17.54 3.78
CA MET A 1 -20.94 -16.27 3.69
C MET A 1 -19.92 -16.12 4.81
N LEU A 2 -20.26 -16.35 6.08
CA LEU A 2 -19.32 -16.23 7.21
C LEU A 2 -18.04 -17.08 7.03
N LYS A 3 -18.16 -18.35 6.64
CA LYS A 3 -17.03 -19.25 6.33
C LYS A 3 -16.11 -18.70 5.22
N PHE A 4 -16.69 -18.02 4.23
CA PHE A 4 -15.94 -17.41 3.13
C PHE A 4 -15.17 -16.17 3.60
N ILE A 5 -15.81 -15.30 4.38
CA ILE A 5 -15.16 -14.11 4.97
C ILE A 5 -14.00 -14.55 5.87
N LEU A 6 -14.24 -15.51 6.77
CA LEU A 6 -13.20 -16.06 7.64
C LEU A 6 -12.02 -16.63 6.84
N ARG A 7 -12.31 -17.41 5.79
CA ARG A 7 -11.27 -17.95 4.91
C ARG A 7 -10.45 -16.84 4.24
N ARG A 8 -11.09 -15.79 3.73
CA ARG A 8 -10.42 -14.62 3.13
C ARG A 8 -9.56 -13.86 4.14
N CYS A 9 -10.07 -13.64 5.36
CA CYS A 9 -9.30 -13.00 6.43
C CYS A 9 -8.08 -13.84 6.82
N LEU A 10 -8.23 -15.16 6.91
CA LEU A 10 -7.11 -16.06 7.19
C LEU A 10 -6.10 -16.12 6.04
N GLU A 11 -6.55 -16.06 4.78
CA GLU A 11 -5.68 -15.98 3.60
C GLU A 11 -4.89 -14.65 3.56
N ALA A 12 -5.45 -13.56 4.10
CA ALA A 12 -4.76 -12.26 4.16
C ALA A 12 -3.57 -12.25 5.13
N ILE A 13 -3.62 -13.02 6.22
CA ILE A 13 -2.55 -13.08 7.23
C ILE A 13 -1.19 -13.47 6.61
N PRO A 14 -1.03 -14.62 5.93
CA PRO A 14 0.25 -14.99 5.33
C PRO A 14 0.66 -14.01 4.22
N THR A 15 -0.27 -13.46 3.45
CA THR A 15 0.04 -12.46 2.42
C THR A 15 0.63 -11.19 3.04
N LEU A 16 -0.01 -10.64 4.08
CA LEU A 16 0.47 -9.46 4.79
C LEU A 16 1.80 -9.75 5.48
N PHE A 17 1.97 -10.92 6.09
CA PHE A 17 3.22 -11.31 6.72
C PHE A 17 4.38 -11.32 5.72
N ILE A 18 4.18 -11.94 4.54
CA ILE A 18 5.18 -11.96 3.46
C ILE A 18 5.49 -10.53 3.00
N LEU A 19 4.46 -9.70 2.77
CA LEU A 19 4.64 -8.31 2.35
C LEU A 19 5.46 -7.51 3.37
N ILE A 20 5.09 -7.57 4.66
CA ILE A 20 5.79 -6.89 5.75
C ILE A 20 7.25 -7.36 5.82
N THR A 21 7.48 -8.67 5.74
CA THR A 21 8.83 -9.27 5.75
C THR A 21 9.67 -8.71 4.60
N ILE A 22 9.15 -8.79 3.37
CA ILE A 22 9.84 -8.32 2.17
C ILE A 22 10.10 -6.83 2.27
N SER A 23 9.10 -6.01 2.62
CA SER A 23 9.26 -4.56 2.75
C SER A 23 10.28 -4.17 3.81
N PHE A 24 10.31 -4.86 4.96
CA PHE A 24 11.30 -4.62 6.02
C PHE A 24 12.73 -4.87 5.52
N PHE A 25 12.99 -6.03 4.92
CA PHE A 25 14.32 -6.35 4.39
C PHE A 25 14.69 -5.47 3.20
N MET A 26 13.74 -5.17 2.31
CA MET A 26 13.96 -4.27 1.18
C MET A 26 14.39 -2.88 1.65
N MET A 27 13.75 -2.35 2.68
CA MET A 27 14.12 -1.04 3.25
C MET A 27 15.48 -1.08 3.96
N ARG A 28 15.86 -2.20 4.60
CA ARG A 28 17.16 -2.37 5.25
C ARG A 28 18.31 -2.61 4.26
N LEU A 29 18.03 -3.22 3.12
CA LEU A 29 19.00 -3.48 2.05
C LEU A 29 19.17 -2.28 1.11
N ALA A 30 18.21 -1.36 1.10
CA ALA A 30 18.29 -0.16 0.27
C ALA A 30 19.55 0.66 0.67
N PRO A 31 20.33 1.14 -0.31
CA PRO A 31 21.50 1.96 -0.01
C PRO A 31 21.08 3.30 0.59
N GLY A 32 21.65 3.63 1.76
CA GLY A 32 21.38 4.86 2.49
C GLY A 32 20.59 4.67 3.77
N SER A 33 20.36 5.77 4.50
CA SER A 33 19.51 5.82 5.69
C SER A 33 18.49 6.94 5.54
N PRO A 34 17.28 6.81 6.10
CA PRO A 34 16.31 7.92 6.17
C PRO A 34 16.89 9.18 6.83
N PHE A 35 17.99 9.03 7.58
CA PHE A 35 18.66 10.11 8.31
C PHE A 35 19.90 10.65 7.58
N THR A 36 20.39 9.97 6.53
CA THR A 36 21.47 10.46 5.66
C THR A 36 20.86 11.21 4.48
N GLY A 37 20.32 12.40 4.76
CA GLY A 37 19.82 13.32 3.73
C GLY A 37 20.94 14.16 3.09
N GLU A 38 20.57 15.30 2.50
CA GLU A 38 21.51 16.24 1.85
C GLU A 38 22.54 16.88 2.81
N ARG A 39 22.32 16.80 4.12
CA ARG A 39 23.23 17.32 5.15
C ARG A 39 23.87 16.17 5.90
N THR A 40 25.20 16.11 5.85
CA THR A 40 26.00 15.20 6.68
C THR A 40 25.77 15.55 8.15
N LEU A 41 25.12 14.65 8.89
CA LEU A 41 24.94 14.82 10.33
C LEU A 41 26.28 14.56 11.05
N PRO A 42 26.59 15.32 12.11
CA PRO A 42 27.73 14.99 12.96
C PRO A 42 27.63 13.55 13.50
N PRO A 43 28.74 12.82 13.64
CA PRO A 43 28.73 11.42 14.09
C PRO A 43 28.00 11.21 15.42
N GLU A 44 28.11 12.16 16.35
CA GLU A 44 27.42 12.14 17.64
C GLU A 44 25.89 12.21 17.51
N VAL A 45 25.39 12.99 16.55
CA VAL A 45 23.95 13.11 16.29
C VAL A 45 23.43 11.83 15.64
N MET A 46 24.21 11.22 14.74
CA MET A 46 23.85 9.95 14.12
C MET A 46 23.79 8.82 15.17
N ALA A 47 24.78 8.73 16.06
CA ALA A 47 24.79 7.73 17.13
C ALA A 47 23.57 7.86 18.06
N ASN A 48 23.16 9.10 18.39
CA ASN A 48 21.96 9.36 19.17
C ASN A 48 20.67 8.96 18.45
N ILE A 49 20.60 9.16 17.13
CA ILE A 49 19.46 8.73 16.30
C ILE A 49 19.40 7.20 16.25
N GLU A 50 20.52 6.54 15.99
CA GLU A 50 20.59 5.08 15.93
C GLU A 50 20.21 4.43 17.26
N ALA A 51 20.65 5.01 18.38
CA ALA A 51 20.24 4.58 19.71
C ALA A 51 18.74 4.80 19.97
N LYS A 52 18.21 5.98 19.60
CA LYS A 52 16.79 6.32 19.79
C LYS A 52 15.84 5.43 18.98
N TYR A 53 16.23 5.04 17.78
CA TYR A 53 15.43 4.19 16.88
C TYR A 53 15.81 2.72 16.91
N HIS A 54 16.66 2.28 17.86
CA HIS A 54 17.09 0.89 17.97
C HIS A 54 17.76 0.33 16.70
N LEU A 55 18.36 1.20 15.87
CA LEU A 55 18.97 0.79 14.61
C LEU A 55 20.25 -0.04 14.79
N ASN A 56 20.85 0.06 15.99
CA ASN A 56 22.04 -0.69 16.42
C ASN A 56 21.75 -2.09 16.94
N ASP A 57 20.49 -2.44 17.21
CA ASP A 57 20.13 -3.76 17.71
C ASP A 57 20.34 -4.83 16.62
N PRO A 58 20.51 -6.11 16.97
CA PRO A 58 20.54 -7.18 15.98
C PRO A 58 19.30 -7.15 15.07
N ILE A 59 19.48 -7.37 13.76
CA ILE A 59 18.40 -7.23 12.75
C ILE A 59 17.16 -8.05 13.12
N MET A 60 17.34 -9.24 13.69
CA MET A 60 16.23 -10.08 14.14
C MET A 60 15.44 -9.43 15.29
N THR A 61 16.12 -8.79 16.25
CA THR A 61 15.47 -8.05 17.33
C THR A 61 14.66 -6.87 16.79
N GLN A 62 15.20 -6.13 15.83
CA GLN A 62 14.48 -5.05 15.16
C GLN A 62 13.23 -5.55 14.45
N TYR A 63 13.35 -6.68 13.73
CA TYR A 63 12.22 -7.28 13.02
C TYR A 63 11.10 -7.75 13.96
N PHE A 64 11.43 -8.48 15.04
CA PHE A 64 10.43 -8.94 15.99
C PHE A 64 9.79 -7.79 16.78
N SER A 65 10.58 -6.77 17.15
CA SER A 65 10.05 -5.56 17.78
C SER A 65 9.08 -4.83 16.86
N TYR A 66 9.43 -4.68 15.58
CA TYR A 66 8.58 -4.09 14.55
C TYR A 66 7.28 -4.89 14.34
N LEU A 67 7.36 -6.21 14.21
CA LEU A 67 6.17 -7.07 14.13
C LEU A 67 5.26 -6.93 15.36
N LYS A 68 5.84 -6.83 16.56
CA LYS A 68 5.07 -6.64 17.79
C LYS A 68 4.34 -5.30 17.80
N GLN A 69 4.99 -4.22 17.40
CA GLN A 69 4.38 -2.89 17.28
C GLN A 69 3.24 -2.90 16.26
N LEU A 70 3.48 -3.47 15.07
CA LEU A 70 2.45 -3.63 14.04
C LEU A 70 1.23 -4.43 14.52
N ALA A 71 1.46 -5.50 15.29
CA ALA A 71 0.37 -6.31 15.84
C ALA A 71 -0.49 -5.54 16.85
N HIS A 72 0.05 -4.50 17.50
CA HIS A 72 -0.70 -3.58 18.37
C HIS A 72 -1.28 -2.38 17.61
N GLY A 73 -1.10 -2.32 16.28
CA GLY A 73 -1.55 -1.22 15.45
C GLY A 73 -0.65 0.02 15.50
N ASP A 74 0.58 -0.11 16.02
CA ASP A 74 1.56 0.97 16.01
C ASP A 74 2.46 0.83 14.77
N PHE A 75 2.34 1.78 13.83
CA PHE A 75 3.16 1.83 12.62
C PHE A 75 4.46 2.64 12.83
N GLY A 76 4.65 3.20 14.02
CA GLY A 76 5.83 3.95 14.39
C GLY A 76 5.85 5.41 13.89
N PRO A 77 6.95 6.12 14.18
CA PRO A 77 7.13 7.51 13.81
C PRO A 77 7.41 7.68 12.31
N SER A 78 7.06 8.84 11.74
CA SER A 78 7.47 9.18 10.38
C SER A 78 8.93 9.63 10.36
N PHE A 79 9.75 8.97 9.54
CA PHE A 79 11.13 9.41 9.31
C PHE A 79 11.24 10.65 8.41
N LYS A 80 10.17 11.01 7.71
CA LYS A 80 10.10 12.20 6.85
C LYS A 80 9.49 13.40 7.58
N TYR A 81 8.40 13.19 8.31
CA TYR A 81 7.66 14.24 9.03
C TYR A 81 7.88 14.08 10.54
N LYS A 82 8.87 14.79 11.08
CA LYS A 82 9.39 14.57 12.45
C LYS A 82 8.34 14.66 13.57
N ASP A 83 7.26 15.40 13.37
CA ASP A 83 6.23 15.64 14.39
C ASP A 83 5.00 14.72 14.25
N TYR A 84 5.02 13.77 13.30
CA TYR A 84 3.88 12.91 13.00
C TYR A 84 4.25 11.43 13.09
N SER A 85 3.32 10.62 13.62
CA SER A 85 3.38 9.17 13.45
C SER A 85 2.86 8.77 12.08
N VAL A 86 3.22 7.57 11.62
CA VAL A 86 2.64 6.99 10.40
C VAL A 86 1.13 6.82 10.57
N ASN A 87 0.66 6.47 11.77
CA ASN A 87 -0.76 6.39 12.10
C ASN A 87 -1.48 7.73 11.85
N ASP A 88 -0.91 8.87 12.24
CA ASP A 88 -1.51 10.20 12.05
C ASP A 88 -1.61 10.57 10.57
N LEU A 89 -0.56 10.26 9.80
CA LEU A 89 -0.53 10.50 8.36
C LEU A 89 -1.57 9.64 7.63
N VAL A 90 -1.68 8.37 8.01
CA VAL A 90 -2.69 7.46 7.45
C VAL A 90 -4.09 7.91 7.84
N ALA A 91 -4.34 8.23 9.11
CA ALA A 91 -5.64 8.67 9.61
C ALA A 91 -6.12 9.96 8.94
N SER A 92 -5.22 10.91 8.68
CA SER A 92 -5.57 12.16 7.99
C SER A 92 -5.81 11.97 6.49
N SER A 93 -5.05 11.09 5.82
CA SER A 93 -5.14 10.89 4.37
C SER A 93 -6.23 9.88 3.97
N PHE A 94 -6.47 8.88 4.80
CA PHE A 94 -7.37 7.76 4.50
C PHE A 94 -8.81 8.19 4.13
N PRO A 95 -9.46 9.15 4.83
CA PRO A 95 -10.81 9.58 4.46
C PRO A 95 -10.90 10.17 3.06
N VAL A 96 -9.86 10.89 2.61
CA VAL A 96 -9.82 11.48 1.27
C VAL A 96 -9.70 10.38 0.22
N SER A 97 -8.77 9.45 0.41
CA SER A 97 -8.60 8.29 -0.47
C SER A 97 -9.84 7.41 -0.50
N ALA A 98 -10.48 7.19 0.65
CA ALA A 98 -11.70 6.39 0.76
C ALA A 98 -12.88 7.03 0.02
N LYS A 99 -13.06 8.35 0.12
CA LYS A 99 -14.10 9.08 -0.62
C LYS A 99 -13.89 8.99 -2.13
N LEU A 100 -12.66 9.23 -2.59
CA LEU A 100 -12.32 9.15 -4.01
C LEU A 100 -12.47 7.72 -4.54
N GLY A 101 -11.95 6.74 -3.81
CA GLY A 101 -12.06 5.32 -4.15
C GLY A 101 -13.51 4.84 -4.19
N ALA A 102 -14.34 5.25 -3.23
CA ALA A 102 -15.75 4.91 -3.21
C ALA A 102 -16.49 5.52 -4.40
N ALA A 103 -16.28 6.81 -4.70
CA ALA A 103 -16.89 7.47 -5.85
C ALA A 103 -16.48 6.80 -7.17
N ALA A 104 -15.18 6.53 -7.34
CA ALA A 104 -14.66 5.82 -8.50
C ALA A 104 -15.26 4.40 -8.62
N PHE A 105 -15.36 3.67 -7.52
CA PHE A 105 -15.97 2.34 -7.48
C PHE A 105 -17.44 2.37 -7.90
N PHE A 106 -18.24 3.31 -7.38
CA PHE A 106 -19.65 3.44 -7.79
C PHE A 106 -19.79 3.72 -9.28
N LEU A 107 -19.00 4.65 -9.82
CA LEU A 107 -19.01 4.94 -11.25
C LEU A 107 -18.57 3.73 -12.08
N ALA A 108 -17.49 3.04 -11.67
CA ALA A 108 -16.98 1.87 -12.35
C ALA A 108 -17.99 0.71 -12.35
N VAL A 109 -18.68 0.48 -11.24
CA VAL A 109 -19.72 -0.55 -11.16
C VAL A 109 -20.91 -0.18 -12.04
N ILE A 110 -21.44 1.04 -11.92
CA ILE A 110 -22.61 1.45 -12.70
C ILE A 110 -22.30 1.40 -14.20
N LEU A 111 -21.23 2.05 -14.64
CA LEU A 111 -20.89 2.12 -16.06
C LEU A 111 -20.36 0.79 -16.59
N GLY A 112 -19.43 0.15 -15.88
CA GLY A 112 -18.78 -1.08 -16.30
C GLY A 112 -19.74 -2.26 -16.35
N VAL A 113 -20.60 -2.44 -15.34
CA VAL A 113 -21.59 -3.52 -15.35
C VAL A 113 -22.66 -3.25 -16.41
N SER A 114 -23.16 -2.01 -16.54
CA SER A 114 -24.17 -1.71 -17.57
C SER A 114 -23.62 -1.91 -18.98
N ALA A 115 -22.42 -1.43 -19.28
CA ALA A 115 -21.77 -1.62 -20.56
C ALA A 115 -21.47 -3.11 -20.83
N GLY A 116 -20.98 -3.84 -19.82
CA GLY A 116 -20.72 -5.27 -19.91
C GLY A 116 -21.99 -6.09 -20.16
N VAL A 117 -23.11 -5.74 -19.51
CA VAL A 117 -24.41 -6.37 -19.75
C VAL A 117 -24.89 -6.10 -21.19
N ILE A 118 -24.76 -4.87 -21.69
CA ILE A 118 -25.14 -4.54 -23.08
C ILE A 118 -24.29 -5.32 -24.09
N ALA A 119 -22.98 -5.39 -23.88
CA ALA A 119 -22.06 -6.15 -24.72
C ALA A 119 -22.41 -7.65 -24.72
N ALA A 120 -22.68 -8.22 -23.54
CA ALA A 120 -23.08 -9.62 -23.40
C ALA A 120 -24.42 -9.95 -24.06
N LEU A 121 -25.42 -9.07 -23.93
CA LEU A 121 -26.73 -9.25 -24.58
C LEU A 121 -26.67 -9.05 -26.10
N LYS A 122 -25.72 -8.25 -26.60
CA LYS A 122 -25.53 -7.98 -28.03
C LYS A 122 -24.20 -8.52 -28.54
N GLN A 123 -23.94 -9.78 -28.24
CA GLN A 123 -22.69 -10.46 -28.60
C GLN A 123 -22.45 -10.44 -30.12
N ASN A 124 -21.18 -10.33 -30.53
CA ASN A 124 -20.73 -10.26 -31.93
C ASN A 124 -21.28 -9.06 -32.71
N THR A 125 -21.74 -8.02 -32.01
CA THR A 125 -22.15 -6.76 -32.65
C THR A 125 -21.13 -5.66 -32.41
N LYS A 126 -21.30 -4.53 -33.11
CA LYS A 126 -20.43 -3.34 -32.93
C LYS A 126 -20.32 -2.91 -31.47
N TRP A 127 -21.39 -3.04 -30.67
CA TRP A 127 -21.39 -2.67 -29.26
C TRP A 127 -20.47 -3.55 -28.41
N ASP A 128 -20.48 -4.87 -28.66
CA ASP A 128 -19.58 -5.82 -28.01
C ASP A 128 -18.12 -5.50 -28.33
N TYR A 129 -17.78 -5.38 -29.62
CA TYR A 129 -16.42 -5.04 -30.04
C TYR A 129 -15.93 -3.69 -29.50
N THR A 130 -16.78 -2.66 -29.46
CA THR A 130 -16.40 -1.35 -28.92
C THR A 130 -16.15 -1.39 -27.41
N VAL A 131 -17.07 -2.00 -26.64
CA VAL A 131 -16.93 -2.10 -25.17
C VAL A 131 -15.70 -2.93 -24.81
N MET A 132 -15.53 -4.10 -25.44
CA MET A 132 -14.40 -4.98 -25.20
C MET A 132 -13.07 -4.34 -25.64
N GLY A 133 -13.06 -3.64 -26.78
CA GLY A 133 -11.88 -2.91 -27.25
C GLY A 133 -11.44 -1.85 -26.25
N LEU A 134 -12.37 -0.99 -25.80
CA LEU A 134 -12.09 0.04 -24.78
C LEU A 134 -11.63 -0.56 -23.46
N ALA A 135 -12.29 -1.63 -23.00
CA ALA A 135 -11.92 -2.32 -21.77
C ALA A 135 -10.50 -2.91 -21.86
N MET A 136 -10.16 -3.59 -22.97
CA MET A 136 -8.82 -4.13 -23.18
C MET A 136 -7.76 -3.03 -23.25
N THR A 137 -8.03 -1.91 -23.92
CA THR A 137 -7.12 -0.77 -23.92
C THR A 137 -6.86 -0.26 -22.50
N GLY A 138 -7.90 -0.12 -21.68
CA GLY A 138 -7.75 0.28 -20.28
C GLY A 138 -6.96 -0.71 -19.42
N VAL A 139 -7.07 -2.01 -19.70
CA VAL A 139 -6.35 -3.07 -18.97
C VAL A 139 -4.87 -3.15 -19.39
N VAL A 140 -4.57 -2.91 -20.66
CA VAL A 140 -3.23 -3.09 -21.23
C VAL A 140 -2.36 -1.84 -21.08
N ILE A 141 -2.95 -0.64 -21.09
CA ILE A 141 -2.18 0.60 -20.92
C ILE A 141 -1.67 0.68 -19.47
N PRO A 142 -0.35 0.80 -19.25
CA PRO A 142 0.20 0.96 -17.91
C PRO A 142 -0.30 2.24 -17.24
N SER A 143 -0.62 2.17 -15.95
CA SER A 143 -1.22 3.30 -15.23
C SER A 143 -0.36 4.58 -15.24
N PHE A 144 0.97 4.46 -15.31
CA PHE A 144 1.89 5.60 -15.36
C PHE A 144 1.92 6.32 -16.73
N VAL A 145 1.36 5.73 -17.78
CA VAL A 145 1.24 6.37 -19.11
C VAL A 145 0.00 7.28 -19.16
N VAL A 146 -1.01 6.97 -18.33
CA VAL A 146 -2.29 7.69 -18.29
C VAL A 146 -2.29 8.82 -17.26
N ALA A 147 -1.48 8.70 -16.20
CA ALA A 147 -1.31 9.67 -15.12
C ALA A 147 -0.34 10.79 -15.50
#